data_AF-A0A4V3SGM4-F1
#
_entry.id   AF-A0A4V3SGM4-F1
#
_cell.length_a   1.000
_cell.length_b   1.000
_cell.length_c   1.000
_cell.angle_alpha   90.00
_cell.angle_beta   90.00
_cell.angle_gamma   90.00
#
_symmetry.space_group_name_H-M   'P 1'
#
loop_
_entity.id
_entity.type
_entity.pdbx_description
1 polymer ?
#
loop_
_entity_poly.entity_id
_entity_poly.type
_entity_poly.pdbx_seq_one_letter_code
_entity_poly.pdbx_strand_id
1 'polypeptide(L)'
;MEGPAGRSPVYEGTQPSPTLSYNQWIEYSNAQPPSPDLFSDSAVDEEFWTSRQYDPQEADTIPVPETPPAQYRPPMSDMSNVWHSRRRQLFSPDPSTQDNNKLWTFIYRGQPPRFDRTTRASCLYVDHGDHYHFVFECCPQNKTRTIQRLIESGNLDRSQSINIMATVQPVINWNHFAAYLVRAAQTPIICIGKKLEHLREDLYMVPRERKDCATLLRDERGSRQKHNNITRKRRLDLMRELVTAYDARSYNELYMKLSVEHTDDIYAEYGPTWKETADHAITNYCKKIIIEQQTMTFAEILNSNHHSRTCQHPGNTIDGERWLDQLMQVNNINKKDILQSLTLIMNKSLKRKNAFVIEGPTTTGKTLFVKLIAENYVYGTVQRSGDHSQFFLMNLLNKTLALMEEPRITQLTVNDFKELLGGNPFDIHVKHQKDERLDRLPVLITTNNRLTYYVLDSDAKAILERCFYYNFTVKVGSEELPEPPCQLCTCHFRNWYMKNL
;
A
#
# COMPACT_ATOMS: atom_id res chain seq x y z
N MET A 1 -69.93 -41.94 -16.76
CA MET A 1 -69.66 -40.75 -17.58
C MET A 1 -68.66 -39.89 -16.81
N GLU A 2 -67.38 -40.20 -16.68
CA GLU A 2 -66.35 -40.66 -17.62
C GLU A 2 -66.06 -39.71 -18.81
N GLY A 3 -64.95 -38.96 -18.65
CA GLY A 3 -64.04 -38.48 -19.72
C GLY A 3 -64.25 -37.06 -20.27
N PRO A 4 -63.20 -36.40 -20.81
CA PRO A 4 -61.86 -36.24 -20.25
C PRO A 4 -61.35 -34.78 -20.33
N ALA A 5 -60.48 -34.38 -19.39
CA ALA A 5 -59.67 -33.16 -19.50
C ALA A 5 -58.46 -33.42 -20.41
N GLY A 6 -58.26 -32.54 -21.39
CA GLY A 6 -57.19 -32.62 -22.38
C GLY A 6 -55.79 -32.49 -21.78
N ARG A 7 -54.91 -33.39 -22.24
CA ARG A 7 -53.47 -33.45 -21.96
C ARG A 7 -52.73 -32.26 -22.61
N SER A 8 -51.74 -31.71 -21.89
CA SER A 8 -50.54 -31.13 -22.49
C SER A 8 -49.31 -31.86 -21.91
N PRO A 9 -48.20 -31.98 -22.67
CA PRO A 9 -47.25 -33.07 -22.49
C PRO A 9 -46.29 -32.86 -21.33
N VAL A 10 -45.99 -33.99 -20.71
CA VAL A 10 -44.95 -34.29 -19.74
C VAL A 10 -43.55 -34.03 -20.36
N TYR A 11 -42.70 -33.33 -19.62
CA TYR A 11 -41.25 -33.51 -19.69
C TYR A 11 -40.78 -33.96 -18.30
N GLU A 12 -40.83 -35.27 -18.09
CA GLU A 12 -40.24 -35.95 -16.94
C GLU A 12 -38.77 -36.24 -17.23
N GLY A 13 -37.95 -36.08 -16.20
CA GLY A 13 -36.84 -36.99 -15.96
C GLY A 13 -35.50 -36.62 -16.57
N THR A 14 -34.74 -35.81 -15.85
CA THR A 14 -33.33 -36.17 -15.61
C THR A 14 -33.14 -36.33 -14.11
N GLN A 15 -32.76 -37.55 -13.74
CA GLN A 15 -32.57 -37.99 -12.37
C GLN A 15 -31.47 -37.18 -11.66
N PRO A 16 -31.56 -37.02 -10.33
CA PRO A 16 -30.47 -36.47 -9.55
C PRO A 16 -29.30 -37.46 -9.57
N SER A 17 -28.22 -37.08 -10.24
CA SER A 17 -26.93 -37.77 -10.16
C SER A 17 -26.31 -37.49 -8.77
N PRO A 18 -25.55 -38.45 -8.23
CA PRO A 18 -25.30 -38.55 -6.80
C PRO A 18 -24.47 -37.39 -6.24
N THR A 19 -24.77 -37.04 -4.99
CA THR A 19 -23.94 -36.25 -4.09
C THR A 19 -22.48 -36.69 -4.15
N LEU A 20 -21.65 -35.95 -4.89
CA LEU A 20 -20.21 -35.95 -4.73
C LEU A 20 -19.86 -34.91 -3.68
N SER A 21 -19.46 -35.38 -2.51
CA SER A 21 -18.92 -34.53 -1.45
C SER A 21 -17.73 -33.74 -1.98
N TYR A 22 -17.66 -32.45 -1.65
CA TYR A 22 -16.57 -31.54 -2.00
C TYR A 22 -15.21 -31.91 -1.35
N ASN A 23 -15.14 -33.04 -0.62
CA ASN A 23 -13.96 -33.48 0.13
C ASN A 23 -13.16 -34.61 -0.55
N GLN A 24 -13.37 -34.90 -1.85
CA GLN A 24 -12.70 -36.05 -2.51
C GLN A 24 -11.92 -35.70 -3.79
N TRP A 25 -11.71 -34.40 -4.07
CA TRP A 25 -10.91 -33.94 -5.23
C TRP A 25 -9.58 -33.26 -4.85
N ILE A 26 -9.17 -33.37 -3.58
CA ILE A 26 -7.82 -33.01 -3.14
C ILE A 26 -7.19 -34.24 -2.48
N GLU A 27 -7.01 -35.31 -3.24
CA GLU A 27 -6.13 -36.42 -2.89
C GLU A 27 -5.92 -37.23 -4.17
N TYR A 28 -4.65 -37.44 -4.55
CA TYR A 28 -4.19 -38.15 -5.77
C TYR A 28 -4.11 -37.35 -7.09
N SER A 29 -3.27 -36.31 -7.11
CA SER A 29 -2.35 -36.07 -8.24
C SER A 29 -1.33 -34.98 -7.89
N ASN A 30 -0.28 -35.38 -7.16
CA ASN A 30 1.08 -34.83 -7.21
C ASN A 30 1.89 -35.39 -6.02
N ALA A 31 2.15 -36.70 -6.03
CA ALA A 31 3.24 -37.27 -5.25
C ALA A 31 4.54 -37.13 -6.06
N GLN A 32 5.12 -35.93 -6.04
CA GLN A 32 6.55 -35.75 -6.27
C GLN A 32 7.20 -35.71 -4.88
N PRO A 33 8.25 -36.50 -4.60
CA PRO A 33 8.97 -36.38 -3.34
C PRO A 33 9.56 -34.97 -3.22
N PRO A 34 9.53 -34.35 -2.02
CA PRO A 34 10.13 -33.04 -1.82
C PRO A 34 11.63 -33.12 -2.13
N SER A 35 12.08 -32.26 -3.05
CA SER A 35 13.50 -32.00 -3.29
C SER A 35 14.13 -31.41 -2.01
N PRO A 36 15.37 -31.80 -1.64
CA PRO A 36 16.03 -31.20 -0.49
C PRO A 36 16.22 -29.70 -0.71
N ASP A 37 15.67 -28.91 0.20
CA ASP A 37 15.80 -27.47 0.25
C ASP A 37 17.26 -27.10 0.54
N LEU A 38 17.93 -26.48 -0.43
CA LEU A 38 19.35 -26.09 -0.32
C LEU A 38 19.53 -24.73 0.37
N PHE A 39 18.45 -24.14 0.91
CA PHE A 39 18.47 -22.86 1.62
C PHE A 39 17.52 -22.82 2.83
N SER A 40 17.56 -23.87 3.67
CA SER A 40 17.01 -23.80 5.02
C SER A 40 17.94 -22.97 5.93
N ASP A 41 17.50 -21.78 6.34
CA ASP A 41 18.09 -21.01 7.44
C ASP A 41 17.85 -21.76 8.76
N SER A 42 18.72 -22.71 9.08
CA SER A 42 18.81 -23.32 10.40
C SER A 42 20.23 -23.83 10.67
N ALA A 43 20.94 -23.05 11.48
CA ALA A 43 22.10 -23.39 12.31
C ALA A 43 23.33 -24.03 11.63
N VAL A 44 24.35 -23.21 11.39
CA VAL A 44 25.76 -23.63 11.52
C VAL A 44 26.52 -22.56 12.29
N ASP A 45 26.78 -22.87 13.56
CA ASP A 45 27.70 -22.32 14.56
C ASP A 45 28.38 -20.96 14.29
N GLU A 46 27.94 -19.95 15.05
CA GLU A 46 28.58 -18.64 15.23
C GLU A 46 29.94 -18.67 15.96
N GLU A 47 30.51 -19.85 16.28
CA GLU A 47 31.80 -19.96 16.99
C GLU A 47 33.05 -20.04 16.08
N PHE A 48 32.90 -20.13 14.75
CA PHE A 48 34.08 -20.25 13.88
C PHE A 48 34.75 -18.90 13.52
N TRP A 49 34.06 -17.77 13.71
CA TRP A 49 34.53 -16.45 13.25
C TRP A 49 35.18 -15.56 14.31
N THR A 50 35.33 -16.01 15.56
CA THR A 50 35.91 -15.18 16.65
C THR A 50 37.32 -15.58 17.09
N SER A 51 38.01 -16.51 16.42
CA SER A 51 39.39 -16.88 16.75
C SER A 51 40.38 -16.58 15.61
N ARG A 52 40.65 -15.30 15.39
CA ARG A 52 41.93 -14.75 14.86
C ARG A 52 41.81 -13.23 14.79
N GLN A 53 41.87 -12.59 15.95
CA GLN A 53 42.22 -11.18 16.00
C GLN A 53 43.65 -11.02 15.48
N TYR A 54 43.82 -10.02 14.62
CA TYR A 54 45.08 -9.54 14.08
C TYR A 54 46.06 -9.21 15.22
N ASP A 55 47.19 -9.92 15.28
CA ASP A 55 48.32 -9.61 16.16
C ASP A 55 49.32 -8.72 15.41
N PRO A 56 49.59 -7.47 15.85
CA PRO A 56 50.45 -6.53 15.13
C PRO A 56 51.96 -6.85 15.16
N GLN A 57 52.40 -8.04 15.60
CA GLN A 57 53.83 -8.33 15.83
C GLN A 57 54.49 -9.34 14.87
N GLU A 58 53.81 -9.84 13.84
CA GLU A 58 54.46 -10.68 12.81
C GLU A 58 54.74 -9.89 11.52
N ALA A 59 56.02 -9.66 11.24
CA ALA A 59 56.50 -9.06 10.00
C ALA A 59 56.64 -10.12 8.91
N ASP A 60 55.69 -10.18 7.98
CA ASP A 60 55.82 -10.98 6.76
C ASP A 60 56.63 -10.21 5.70
N THR A 61 57.90 -10.58 5.59
CA THR A 61 58.82 -10.15 4.53
C THR A 61 58.52 -10.87 3.23
N ILE A 62 58.01 -10.16 2.22
CA ILE A 62 58.12 -10.55 0.80
C ILE A 62 58.61 -9.33 -0.02
N PRO A 63 59.62 -9.48 -0.91
CA PRO A 63 60.31 -8.35 -1.53
C PRO A 63 59.47 -7.62 -2.58
N VAL A 64 59.61 -6.29 -2.61
CA VAL A 64 59.08 -5.39 -3.64
C VAL A 64 59.93 -5.52 -4.92
N PRO A 65 59.36 -5.80 -6.11
CA PRO A 65 60.06 -5.58 -7.36
C PRO A 65 60.07 -4.09 -7.70
N GLU A 66 61.27 -3.55 -7.92
CA GLU A 66 61.54 -2.16 -8.29
C GLU A 66 60.81 -1.75 -9.58
N THR A 67 60.39 -0.49 -9.64
CA THR A 67 59.81 0.14 -10.83
C THR A 67 60.89 0.35 -11.90
N PRO A 68 60.62 0.14 -13.21
CA PRO A 68 61.59 0.46 -14.24
C PRO A 68 61.76 1.98 -14.44
N PRO A 69 62.90 2.46 -14.98
CA PRO A 69 63.24 3.88 -15.05
C PRO A 69 62.31 4.71 -15.96
N ALA A 70 62.20 6.00 -15.64
CA ALA A 70 61.30 7.00 -16.23
C ALA A 70 61.53 7.37 -17.72
N GLN A 71 62.27 6.57 -18.49
CA GLN A 71 62.66 6.89 -19.88
C GLN A 71 61.72 6.32 -20.95
N TYR A 72 60.61 5.66 -20.57
CA TYR A 72 59.60 5.12 -21.49
C TYR A 72 58.16 5.60 -21.21
N ARG A 73 57.96 6.85 -20.74
CA ARG A 73 56.63 7.49 -20.74
C ARG A 73 56.47 8.40 -21.96
N PRO A 74 55.49 8.16 -22.86
CA PRO A 74 54.99 9.22 -23.74
C PRO A 74 54.22 10.26 -22.89
N PRO A 75 54.16 11.54 -23.31
CA PRO A 75 53.43 12.56 -22.58
C PRO A 75 51.92 12.26 -22.58
N MET A 76 51.26 12.52 -21.45
CA MET A 76 49.80 12.48 -21.33
C MET A 76 49.18 13.53 -22.25
N SER A 77 48.84 13.12 -23.47
CA SER A 77 47.87 13.81 -24.32
C SER A 77 46.71 12.87 -24.58
N ASP A 78 45.52 13.39 -24.38
CA ASP A 78 44.20 12.75 -24.42
C ASP A 78 43.98 11.83 -25.64
N MET A 79 44.38 10.56 -25.51
CA MET A 79 44.25 9.53 -26.55
C MET A 79 42.83 8.94 -26.66
N SER A 80 41.92 9.31 -25.76
CA SER A 80 40.53 8.82 -25.80
C SER A 80 39.79 9.36 -27.03
N ASN A 81 40.01 10.63 -27.38
CA ASN A 81 39.25 11.33 -28.41
C ASN A 81 39.75 11.08 -29.85
N VAL A 82 41.02 10.75 -30.04
CA VAL A 82 41.59 10.42 -31.37
C VAL A 82 41.22 8.98 -31.81
N TRP A 83 41.00 8.07 -30.87
CA TRP A 83 40.58 6.69 -31.15
C TRP A 83 39.11 6.57 -31.54
N HIS A 84 38.23 7.41 -30.98
CA HIS A 84 36.80 7.42 -31.30
C HIS A 84 36.48 7.98 -32.71
N SER A 85 37.33 8.82 -33.30
CA SER A 85 37.11 9.40 -34.62
C SER A 85 37.56 8.47 -35.76
N ARG A 86 38.69 7.77 -35.61
CA ARG A 86 39.18 6.80 -36.63
C ARG A 86 38.35 5.51 -36.71
N ARG A 87 37.74 5.04 -35.61
CA ARG A 87 36.90 3.83 -35.63
C ARG A 87 35.55 4.03 -36.37
N ARG A 88 34.98 5.24 -36.31
CA ARG A 88 33.75 5.58 -37.05
C ARG A 88 33.95 5.67 -38.57
N GLN A 89 35.16 6.02 -39.03
CA GLN A 89 35.46 6.16 -40.46
C GLN A 89 35.87 4.86 -41.15
N LEU A 90 36.29 3.82 -40.42
CA LEU A 90 36.78 2.56 -41.03
C LEU A 90 35.76 1.42 -41.04
N PHE A 91 34.65 1.52 -40.29
CA PHE A 91 33.64 0.47 -40.22
C PHE A 91 32.22 1.04 -40.10
N SER A 92 31.72 1.61 -41.20
CA SER A 92 30.28 1.71 -41.44
C SER A 92 29.96 0.87 -42.67
N PRO A 93 29.44 -0.36 -42.53
CA PRO A 93 28.57 -0.89 -43.55
C PRO A 93 27.23 -0.17 -43.43
N ASP A 94 26.67 0.26 -44.56
CA ASP A 94 25.28 0.72 -44.65
C ASP A 94 24.33 -0.27 -43.95
N PRO A 95 23.28 0.20 -43.26
CA PRO A 95 22.38 -0.66 -42.52
C PRO A 95 21.51 -1.45 -43.49
N SER A 96 21.93 -2.67 -43.81
CA SER A 96 21.04 -3.66 -44.41
C SER A 96 20.12 -4.22 -43.32
N THR A 97 18.83 -3.92 -43.46
CA THR A 97 17.72 -4.53 -42.75
C THR A 97 17.76 -6.06 -42.88
N GLN A 98 18.00 -6.82 -41.79
CA GLN A 98 17.27 -8.08 -41.44
C GLN A 98 17.77 -8.93 -40.25
N ASP A 99 18.81 -8.58 -39.49
CA ASP A 99 19.29 -9.46 -38.40
C ASP A 99 18.93 -8.96 -36.99
N ASN A 100 17.85 -9.49 -36.40
CA ASN A 100 17.44 -9.25 -35.01
C ASN A 100 18.23 -10.11 -34.00
N ASN A 101 19.49 -10.40 -34.33
CA ASN A 101 20.36 -11.26 -33.54
C ASN A 101 20.86 -10.52 -32.30
N LYS A 102 20.82 -11.20 -31.14
CA LYS A 102 21.35 -10.68 -29.88
C LYS A 102 22.52 -11.53 -29.43
N LEU A 103 23.42 -10.93 -28.64
CA LEU A 103 24.52 -11.64 -28.00
C LEU A 103 24.02 -12.29 -26.71
N TRP A 104 24.37 -13.54 -26.50
CA TRP A 104 23.97 -14.36 -25.36
C TRP A 104 25.19 -15.02 -24.73
N THR A 105 25.09 -15.34 -23.44
CA THR A 105 26.09 -16.09 -22.70
C THR A 105 25.46 -17.19 -21.86
N PHE A 106 26.21 -18.26 -21.59
CA PHE A 106 25.89 -19.26 -20.56
C PHE A 106 27.17 -19.78 -19.91
N ILE A 107 27.02 -20.47 -18.78
CA ILE A 107 28.11 -21.08 -18.02
C ILE A 107 28.03 -22.60 -18.14
N TYR A 108 29.19 -23.23 -18.35
CA TYR A 108 29.34 -24.68 -18.40
C TYR A 108 30.43 -25.15 -17.42
N ARG A 109 30.13 -26.15 -16.59
CA ARG A 109 31.02 -26.63 -15.52
C ARG A 109 31.52 -28.06 -15.72
N GLY A 110 31.58 -28.53 -16.95
CA GLY A 110 31.99 -29.91 -17.27
C GLY A 110 33.38 -30.00 -17.86
N GLN A 111 33.60 -31.07 -18.62
CA GLN A 111 34.88 -31.36 -19.26
C GLN A 111 35.27 -30.31 -20.31
N PRO A 112 36.56 -30.10 -20.61
CA PRO A 112 36.98 -29.11 -21.61
C PRO A 112 36.23 -29.24 -22.95
N PRO A 113 35.64 -28.16 -23.49
CA PRO A 113 34.92 -28.18 -24.77
C PRO A 113 35.80 -28.68 -25.92
N ARG A 114 35.28 -29.61 -26.72
CA ARG A 114 35.98 -30.16 -27.90
C ARG A 114 35.14 -29.95 -29.15
N PHE A 115 35.58 -29.00 -29.98
CA PHE A 115 34.97 -28.72 -31.28
C PHE A 115 35.79 -29.39 -32.38
N ASP A 116 35.10 -30.11 -33.28
CA ASP A 116 35.73 -30.67 -34.47
C ASP A 116 35.97 -29.59 -35.55
N ARG A 117 36.99 -29.78 -36.38
CA ARG A 117 37.37 -28.87 -37.47
C ARG A 117 36.26 -28.67 -38.52
N THR A 118 35.29 -29.57 -38.55
CA THR A 118 34.13 -29.54 -39.47
C THR A 118 32.90 -28.85 -38.89
N THR A 119 32.97 -28.32 -37.65
CA THR A 119 31.79 -27.74 -37.00
C THR A 119 31.28 -26.48 -37.70
N ARG A 120 29.95 -26.39 -37.82
CA ARG A 120 29.25 -25.17 -38.28
C ARG A 120 28.85 -24.25 -37.14
N ALA A 121 29.18 -24.59 -35.90
CA ALA A 121 28.93 -23.75 -34.75
C ALA A 121 29.79 -22.48 -34.81
N SER A 122 29.25 -21.36 -34.31
CA SER A 122 30.08 -20.20 -33.99
C SER A 122 29.79 -19.72 -32.59
N CYS A 123 30.84 -19.71 -31.76
CA CYS A 123 30.80 -19.24 -30.38
C CYS A 123 32.20 -18.82 -29.96
N LEU A 124 32.26 -17.98 -28.94
CA LEU A 124 33.47 -17.68 -28.20
C LEU A 124 33.33 -18.33 -26.83
N TYR A 125 34.37 -18.99 -26.33
CA TYR A 125 34.36 -19.44 -24.95
C TYR A 125 35.67 -19.11 -24.23
N VAL A 126 35.53 -18.90 -22.93
CA VAL A 126 36.60 -18.43 -22.06
C VAL A 126 36.70 -19.38 -20.87
N ASP A 127 37.89 -19.91 -20.63
CA ASP A 127 38.17 -20.85 -19.56
C ASP A 127 38.61 -20.12 -18.28
N HIS A 128 37.83 -20.28 -17.21
CA HIS A 128 38.11 -19.68 -15.89
C HIS A 128 38.75 -20.68 -14.92
N GLY A 129 39.05 -21.91 -15.36
CA GLY A 129 39.68 -22.98 -14.60
C GLY A 129 38.68 -23.91 -13.90
N ASP A 130 37.62 -23.36 -13.33
CA ASP A 130 36.53 -24.09 -12.66
C ASP A 130 35.25 -24.16 -13.51
N HIS A 131 35.12 -23.30 -14.51
CA HIS A 131 34.01 -23.29 -15.47
C HIS A 131 34.36 -22.53 -16.76
N TYR A 132 33.52 -22.72 -17.78
CA TYR A 132 33.64 -22.08 -19.09
C TYR A 132 32.49 -21.12 -19.31
N HIS A 133 32.82 -19.89 -19.71
CA HIS A 133 31.85 -18.94 -20.23
C HIS A 133 31.73 -19.10 -21.73
N PHE A 134 30.52 -19.36 -22.23
CA PHE A 134 30.22 -19.33 -23.66
C PHE A 134 29.56 -18.01 -24.03
N VAL A 135 29.86 -17.53 -25.23
CA VAL A 135 29.26 -16.36 -25.87
C VAL A 135 28.88 -16.74 -27.29
N PHE A 136 27.64 -16.46 -27.66
CA PHE A 136 27.11 -16.78 -28.99
C PHE A 136 26.08 -15.75 -29.40
N GLU A 137 25.87 -15.61 -30.72
CA GLU A 137 24.96 -14.61 -31.26
C GLU A 137 23.84 -15.29 -32.04
N CYS A 138 22.61 -15.06 -31.61
CA CYS A 138 21.44 -15.62 -32.27
C CYS A 138 20.16 -14.80 -32.03
N CYS A 139 19.17 -15.03 -32.88
CA CYS A 139 17.80 -14.56 -32.69
C CYS A 139 17.19 -15.17 -31.40
N PRO A 140 16.47 -14.40 -30.55
CA PRO A 140 15.92 -14.88 -29.28
C PRO A 140 15.06 -16.14 -29.39
N GLN A 141 14.30 -16.26 -30.48
CA GLN A 141 13.42 -17.40 -30.77
C GLN A 141 14.22 -18.70 -31.04
N ASN A 142 15.48 -18.58 -31.49
CA ASN A 142 16.35 -19.71 -31.85
C ASN A 142 17.37 -20.05 -30.75
N LYS A 143 17.30 -19.40 -29.58
CA LYS A 143 18.27 -19.52 -28.49
C LYS A 143 18.46 -20.97 -28.03
N THR A 144 17.38 -21.65 -27.68
CA THR A 144 17.39 -23.05 -27.20
C THR A 144 18.02 -23.99 -28.23
N ARG A 145 17.61 -23.85 -29.50
CA ARG A 145 18.14 -24.66 -30.59
C ARG A 145 19.64 -24.40 -30.83
N THR A 146 20.07 -23.16 -30.69
CA THR A 146 21.48 -22.78 -30.86
C THR A 146 22.34 -23.36 -29.74
N ILE A 147 21.86 -23.31 -28.49
CA ILE A 147 22.56 -23.91 -27.34
C ILE A 147 22.68 -25.42 -27.50
N GLN A 148 21.61 -26.11 -27.91
CA GLN A 148 21.66 -27.56 -28.15
C GLN A 148 22.70 -27.92 -29.22
N ARG A 149 22.78 -27.15 -30.32
CA ARG A 149 23.83 -27.32 -31.33
C ARG A 149 25.23 -27.10 -30.78
N LEU A 150 25.42 -26.15 -29.86
CA LEU A 150 26.71 -25.91 -29.21
C LEU A 150 27.09 -27.04 -28.26
N ILE A 151 26.12 -27.59 -27.51
CA ILE A 151 26.32 -28.78 -26.65
C ILE A 151 26.77 -29.97 -27.49
N GLU A 152 26.08 -30.25 -28.60
CA GLU A 152 26.44 -31.34 -29.50
C GLU A 152 27.77 -31.11 -30.21
N SER A 153 27.99 -29.92 -30.76
CA SER A 153 29.18 -29.59 -31.55
C SER A 153 30.45 -29.46 -30.72
N GLY A 154 30.31 -29.02 -29.47
CA GLY A 154 31.41 -28.87 -28.51
C GLY A 154 31.65 -30.12 -27.66
N ASN A 155 30.92 -31.21 -27.93
CA ASN A 155 30.93 -32.44 -27.14
C ASN A 155 30.77 -32.18 -25.64
N LEU A 156 29.88 -31.25 -25.28
CA LEU A 156 29.60 -30.90 -23.89
C LEU A 156 28.76 -32.00 -23.26
N ASP A 157 28.99 -32.24 -21.96
CA ASP A 157 28.19 -33.19 -21.18
C ASP A 157 26.70 -32.82 -21.20
N ARG A 158 25.89 -33.70 -21.80
CA ARG A 158 24.44 -33.52 -21.94
C ARG A 158 23.72 -33.50 -20.60
N SER A 159 24.28 -34.10 -19.55
CA SER A 159 23.72 -34.05 -18.19
C SER A 159 23.64 -32.61 -17.66
N GLN A 160 24.56 -31.73 -18.10
CA GLN A 160 24.61 -30.32 -17.72
C GLN A 160 23.65 -29.43 -18.50
N SER A 161 22.85 -29.97 -19.43
CA SER A 161 21.93 -29.19 -20.27
C SER A 161 20.98 -28.31 -19.45
N ILE A 162 20.43 -28.84 -18.35
CA ILE A 162 19.54 -28.07 -17.44
C ILE A 162 20.30 -26.91 -16.79
N ASN A 163 21.53 -27.15 -16.31
CA ASN A 163 22.37 -26.13 -15.67
C ASN A 163 22.83 -25.05 -16.67
N ILE A 164 23.19 -25.45 -17.89
CA ILE A 164 23.51 -24.54 -18.99
C ILE A 164 22.30 -23.64 -19.24
N MET A 165 21.11 -24.22 -19.40
CA MET A 165 19.89 -23.48 -19.71
C MET A 165 19.49 -22.51 -18.59
N ALA A 166 19.75 -22.86 -17.32
CA ALA A 166 19.51 -22.01 -16.16
C ALA A 166 20.44 -20.77 -16.10
N THR A 167 21.60 -20.82 -16.75
CA THR A 167 22.60 -19.72 -16.73
C THR A 167 22.57 -18.85 -17.99
N VAL A 168 21.67 -19.11 -18.94
CA VAL A 168 21.60 -18.36 -20.20
C VAL A 168 21.11 -16.94 -19.97
N GLN A 169 21.91 -15.95 -20.36
CA GLN A 169 21.58 -14.53 -20.23
C GLN A 169 21.90 -13.75 -21.52
N PRO A 170 21.15 -12.67 -21.83
CA PRO A 170 21.54 -11.75 -22.89
C PRO A 170 22.70 -10.88 -22.42
N VAL A 171 23.67 -10.62 -23.29
CA VAL A 171 24.76 -9.68 -23.00
C VAL A 171 24.30 -8.27 -23.37
N ILE A 172 23.98 -7.45 -22.36
CA ILE A 172 23.44 -6.10 -22.57
C ILE A 172 24.56 -5.08 -22.84
N ASN A 173 25.67 -5.17 -22.11
CA ASN A 173 26.83 -4.31 -22.27
C ASN A 173 28.10 -5.16 -22.44
N TRP A 174 28.57 -5.26 -23.68
CA TRP A 174 29.76 -6.05 -24.02
C TRP A 174 31.01 -5.60 -23.27
N ASN A 175 31.25 -4.30 -23.13
CA ASN A 175 32.50 -3.80 -22.54
C ASN A 175 32.65 -4.22 -21.07
N HIS A 176 31.57 -4.13 -20.29
CA HIS A 176 31.58 -4.55 -18.88
C HIS A 176 31.68 -6.07 -18.76
N PHE A 177 30.96 -6.80 -19.62
CA PHE A 177 31.01 -8.26 -19.61
C PHE A 177 32.38 -8.79 -20.05
N ALA A 178 33.01 -8.17 -21.04
CA ALA A 178 34.35 -8.47 -21.51
C ALA A 178 35.39 -8.28 -20.40
N ALA A 179 35.30 -7.20 -19.62
CA ALA A 179 36.23 -6.91 -18.51
C ALA A 179 36.18 -7.98 -17.41
N TYR A 180 34.98 -8.53 -17.20
CA TYR A 180 34.77 -9.69 -16.34
C TYR A 180 35.34 -10.99 -16.93
N LEU A 181 35.13 -11.24 -18.24
CA LEU A 181 35.62 -12.46 -18.90
C LEU A 181 37.14 -12.59 -18.83
N VAL A 182 37.89 -11.49 -18.92
CA VAL A 182 39.38 -11.49 -18.94
C VAL A 182 40.02 -11.18 -17.58
N ARG A 183 39.37 -11.55 -16.48
CA ARG A 183 39.79 -11.24 -15.11
C ARG A 183 41.21 -11.70 -14.73
N ALA A 184 41.75 -12.76 -15.35
CA ALA A 184 43.07 -13.31 -15.04
C ALA A 184 44.07 -13.09 -16.18
N ALA A 185 45.36 -13.04 -15.85
CA ALA A 185 46.40 -12.70 -16.83
C ALA A 185 46.58 -13.73 -17.96
N GLN A 186 46.13 -14.96 -17.74
CA GLN A 186 46.32 -16.10 -18.63
C GLN A 186 44.98 -16.78 -18.99
N THR A 187 43.87 -16.05 -19.00
CA THR A 187 42.56 -16.64 -19.33
C THR A 187 42.54 -17.11 -20.80
N PRO A 188 42.42 -18.42 -21.08
CA PRO A 188 42.34 -18.93 -22.46
C PRO A 188 41.05 -18.46 -23.12
N ILE A 189 41.17 -17.73 -24.22
CA ILE A 189 40.03 -17.28 -25.05
C ILE A 189 40.04 -18.08 -26.35
N ILE A 190 39.02 -18.89 -26.56
CA ILE A 190 38.87 -19.73 -27.75
C ILE A 190 37.69 -19.23 -28.57
N CYS A 191 37.93 -18.97 -29.86
CA CYS A 191 36.88 -18.60 -30.81
C CYS A 191 36.68 -19.75 -31.81
N ILE A 192 35.43 -20.18 -31.95
CA ILE A 192 34.99 -21.19 -32.89
C ILE A 192 34.21 -20.51 -34.00
N GLY A 193 34.63 -20.74 -35.25
CA GLY A 193 34.12 -20.03 -36.42
C GLY A 193 34.57 -18.57 -36.49
N LYS A 194 34.16 -17.86 -37.55
CA LYS A 194 34.59 -16.48 -37.84
C LYS A 194 33.61 -15.39 -37.37
N LYS A 195 32.39 -15.75 -36.95
CA LYS A 195 31.31 -14.79 -36.69
C LYS A 195 31.65 -13.82 -35.54
N LEU A 196 32.32 -14.33 -34.49
CA LEU A 196 32.62 -13.58 -33.27
C LEU A 196 34.12 -13.23 -33.14
N GLU A 197 34.87 -13.30 -34.23
CA GLU A 197 36.32 -13.04 -34.23
C GLU A 197 36.64 -11.61 -33.79
N HIS A 198 35.83 -10.63 -34.20
CA HIS A 198 35.93 -9.24 -33.75
C HIS A 198 35.79 -9.10 -32.22
N LEU A 199 34.86 -9.83 -31.59
CA LEU A 199 34.69 -9.82 -30.13
C LEU A 199 35.87 -10.48 -29.42
N ARG A 200 36.47 -11.51 -30.04
CA ARG A 200 37.68 -12.14 -29.53
C ARG A 200 38.84 -11.14 -29.49
N GLU A 201 39.02 -10.37 -30.56
CA GLU A 201 40.05 -9.34 -30.64
C GLU A 201 39.83 -8.24 -29.59
N ASP A 202 38.59 -7.82 -29.40
CA ASP A 202 38.22 -6.84 -28.36
C ASP A 202 38.66 -7.30 -26.96
N LEU A 203 38.49 -8.58 -26.60
CA LEU A 203 38.86 -9.11 -25.28
C LEU A 203 40.35 -8.94 -24.94
N TYR A 204 41.25 -8.92 -25.93
CA TYR A 204 42.68 -8.70 -25.69
C TYR A 204 43.01 -7.23 -25.30
N MET A 205 42.09 -6.30 -25.56
CA MET A 205 42.29 -4.86 -25.34
C MET A 205 41.53 -4.32 -24.12
N VAL A 206 40.78 -5.18 -23.41
CA VAL A 206 39.88 -4.77 -22.33
C VAL A 206 40.60 -4.72 -20.96
N PRO A 207 40.38 -3.68 -20.14
CA PRO A 207 40.90 -3.61 -18.76
C PRO A 207 40.36 -4.74 -17.89
N ARG A 208 41.21 -5.33 -17.05
CA ARG A 208 40.86 -6.50 -16.22
C ARG A 208 40.19 -6.08 -14.91
N GLU A 209 39.00 -6.60 -14.62
CA GLU A 209 38.29 -6.37 -13.36
C GLU A 209 38.29 -7.62 -12.47
N ARG A 210 38.50 -7.45 -11.15
CA ARG A 210 38.32 -8.51 -10.16
C ARG A 210 36.85 -8.57 -9.72
N LYS A 211 36.05 -9.43 -10.37
CA LYS A 211 34.65 -9.73 -9.99
C LYS A 211 34.37 -11.23 -10.04
N ASP A 212 33.64 -11.74 -9.05
CA ASP A 212 33.18 -13.13 -9.01
C ASP A 212 31.89 -13.32 -9.84
N CYS A 213 31.73 -14.50 -10.44
CA CYS A 213 30.65 -14.87 -11.34
C CYS A 213 29.28 -14.81 -10.65
N ALA A 214 29.25 -15.14 -9.35
CA ALA A 214 28.02 -15.14 -8.55
C ALA A 214 27.52 -13.71 -8.26
N THR A 215 28.40 -12.72 -8.18
CA THR A 215 28.08 -11.34 -7.80
C THR A 215 27.32 -10.60 -8.91
N LEU A 216 27.66 -10.83 -10.17
CA LEU A 216 26.96 -10.22 -11.32
C LEU A 216 25.46 -10.57 -11.36
N LEU A 217 25.11 -11.83 -11.05
CA LEU A 217 23.71 -12.28 -11.03
C LEU A 217 22.91 -11.69 -9.86
N ARG A 218 23.58 -11.33 -8.75
CA ARG A 218 22.94 -10.72 -7.57
C ARG A 218 22.70 -9.23 -7.78
N ASP A 219 23.65 -8.51 -8.37
CA ASP A 219 23.58 -7.05 -8.54
C ASP A 219 22.44 -6.61 -9.48
N GLU A 220 22.20 -7.33 -10.58
CA GLU A 220 21.08 -7.03 -11.48
C GLU A 220 19.70 -7.26 -10.83
N ARG A 221 19.57 -8.32 -10.01
CA ARG A 221 18.33 -8.60 -9.28
C ARG A 221 18.07 -7.54 -8.20
N GLY A 222 19.11 -7.16 -7.45
CA GLY A 222 19.03 -6.12 -6.43
C GLY A 222 18.64 -4.75 -7.00
N SER A 223 19.20 -4.38 -8.16
CA SER A 223 18.88 -3.12 -8.84
C SER A 223 17.42 -3.06 -9.30
N ARG A 224 16.90 -4.13 -9.92
CA ARG A 224 15.49 -4.20 -10.36
C ARG A 224 14.51 -4.15 -9.18
N GLN A 225 14.80 -4.86 -8.10
CA GLN A 225 13.96 -4.85 -6.90
C GLN A 225 13.93 -3.47 -6.24
N LYS A 226 15.07 -2.79 -6.17
CA LYS A 226 15.17 -1.41 -5.68
C LYS A 226 14.34 -0.44 -6.52
N HIS A 227 14.44 -0.52 -7.85
CA HIS A 227 13.65 0.32 -8.76
C HIS A 227 12.13 0.09 -8.59
N ASN A 228 11.68 -1.16 -8.55
CA ASN A 228 10.27 -1.51 -8.35
C ASN A 228 9.71 -0.98 -7.02
N ASN A 229 10.51 -1.04 -5.95
CA ASN A 229 10.11 -0.51 -4.65
C ASN A 229 9.98 1.01 -4.65
N ILE A 230 10.88 1.72 -5.34
CA ILE A 230 10.81 3.18 -5.51
C ILE A 230 9.53 3.58 -6.26
N THR A 231 9.23 2.89 -7.36
CA THR A 231 8.01 3.15 -8.16
C THR A 231 6.74 2.89 -7.35
N ARG A 232 6.68 1.79 -6.58
CA ARG A 232 5.52 1.49 -5.70
C ARG A 232 5.34 2.57 -4.64
N LYS A 233 6.42 3.03 -4.02
CA LYS A 233 6.37 4.10 -3.02
C LYS A 233 5.83 5.40 -3.63
N ARG A 234 6.36 5.79 -4.79
CA ARG A 234 5.92 7.01 -5.51
C ARG A 234 4.42 6.98 -5.82
N ARG A 235 3.90 5.83 -6.27
CA ARG A 235 2.45 5.63 -6.50
C ARG A 235 1.66 5.80 -5.21
N LEU A 236 2.08 5.16 -4.12
CA LEU A 236 1.38 5.32 -2.85
C LEU A 236 1.38 6.78 -2.37
N ASP A 237 2.49 7.49 -2.53
CA ASP A 237 2.63 8.89 -2.13
C ASP A 237 1.71 9.80 -2.98
N LEU A 238 1.63 9.61 -4.29
CA LEU A 238 0.72 10.34 -5.18
C LEU A 238 -0.76 10.13 -4.77
N MET A 239 -1.18 8.91 -4.47
CA MET A 239 -2.55 8.63 -4.01
C MET A 239 -2.83 9.30 -2.65
N ARG A 240 -1.85 9.30 -1.74
CA ARG A 240 -1.96 9.99 -0.44
C ARG A 240 -2.11 11.50 -0.61
N GLU A 241 -1.35 12.10 -1.52
CA GLU A 241 -1.44 13.52 -1.84
C GLU A 241 -2.83 13.88 -2.38
N LEU A 242 -3.37 13.07 -3.30
CA LEU A 242 -4.73 13.25 -3.82
C LEU A 242 -5.79 13.15 -2.71
N VAL A 243 -5.73 12.11 -1.89
CA VAL A 243 -6.65 11.93 -0.76
C VAL A 243 -6.60 13.12 0.20
N THR A 244 -5.40 13.62 0.48
CA THR A 244 -5.18 14.78 1.37
C THR A 244 -5.70 16.07 0.74
N ALA A 245 -5.39 16.31 -0.54
CA ALA A 245 -5.81 17.51 -1.27
C ALA A 245 -7.33 17.61 -1.38
N TYR A 246 -8.01 16.48 -1.61
CA TYR A 246 -9.46 16.42 -1.65
C TYR A 246 -10.11 16.21 -0.28
N ASP A 247 -9.33 16.05 0.79
CA ASP A 247 -9.80 15.68 2.14
C ASP A 247 -10.78 14.49 2.13
N ALA A 248 -10.52 13.49 1.28
CA ALA A 248 -11.45 12.40 1.05
C ALA A 248 -11.41 11.36 2.20
N ARG A 249 -12.57 11.07 2.80
CA ARG A 249 -12.69 10.11 3.93
C ARG A 249 -13.35 8.79 3.55
N SER A 250 -13.80 8.67 2.31
CA SER A 250 -14.34 7.46 1.73
C SER A 250 -14.03 7.40 0.24
N TYR A 251 -14.00 6.20 -0.32
CA TYR A 251 -13.76 6.02 -1.75
C TYR A 251 -14.78 6.79 -2.61
N ASN A 252 -16.08 6.67 -2.29
CA ASN A 252 -17.13 7.35 -3.04
C ASN A 252 -16.96 8.87 -3.04
N GLU A 253 -16.50 9.43 -1.92
CA GLU A 253 -16.22 10.87 -1.84
C GLU A 253 -15.06 11.27 -2.74
N LEU A 254 -13.95 10.52 -2.70
CA LEU A 254 -12.82 10.76 -3.59
C LEU A 254 -13.28 10.69 -5.05
N TYR A 255 -13.99 9.61 -5.40
CA TYR A 255 -14.50 9.38 -6.75
C TYR A 255 -15.40 10.51 -7.26
N MET A 256 -16.32 11.01 -6.43
CA MET A 256 -17.21 12.12 -6.82
C MET A 256 -16.50 13.47 -6.96
N LYS A 257 -15.33 13.64 -6.32
CA LYS A 257 -14.50 14.86 -6.42
C LYS A 257 -13.52 14.83 -7.59
N LEU A 258 -13.20 13.64 -8.12
CA LEU A 258 -12.32 13.49 -9.26
C LEU A 258 -13.04 13.86 -10.56
N SER A 259 -12.33 14.54 -11.47
CA SER A 259 -12.79 14.72 -12.84
C SER A 259 -12.64 13.42 -13.62
N VAL A 260 -13.29 13.34 -14.79
CA VAL A 260 -13.15 12.20 -15.71
C VAL A 260 -11.68 12.04 -16.12
N GLU A 261 -11.02 13.14 -16.49
CA GLU A 261 -9.60 13.16 -16.87
C GLU A 261 -8.69 12.65 -15.74
N HIS A 262 -8.87 13.14 -14.50
CA HIS A 262 -8.10 12.66 -13.36
C HIS A 262 -8.35 11.18 -13.07
N THR A 263 -9.55 10.68 -13.33
CA THR A 263 -9.88 9.26 -13.14
C THR A 263 -9.16 8.40 -14.18
N ASP A 264 -9.10 8.83 -15.44
CA ASP A 264 -8.38 8.14 -16.50
C ASP A 264 -6.86 8.14 -16.24
N ASP A 265 -6.29 9.25 -15.76
CA ASP A 265 -4.88 9.35 -15.38
C ASP A 265 -4.53 8.41 -14.22
N ILE A 266 -5.38 8.35 -13.19
CA ILE A 266 -5.23 7.40 -12.09
C ILE A 266 -5.33 5.96 -12.61
N TYR A 267 -6.25 5.68 -13.52
CA TYR A 267 -6.37 4.35 -14.10
C TYR A 267 -5.12 3.98 -14.94
N ALA A 268 -4.55 4.93 -15.67
CA ALA A 268 -3.32 4.74 -16.44
C ALA A 268 -2.10 4.44 -15.54
N GLU A 269 -1.97 5.13 -14.39
CA GLU A 269 -0.83 4.98 -13.49
C GLU A 269 -0.93 3.74 -12.58
N TYR A 270 -2.12 3.42 -12.08
CA TYR A 270 -2.33 2.37 -11.06
C TYR A 270 -3.01 1.11 -11.61
N GLY A 271 -3.56 1.18 -12.83
CA GLY A 271 -4.32 0.10 -13.43
C GLY A 271 -5.58 -0.28 -12.65
N PRO A 272 -6.05 -1.53 -12.76
CA PRO A 272 -7.25 -2.00 -12.09
C PRO A 272 -7.22 -1.90 -10.56
N THR A 273 -6.02 -1.87 -9.95
CA THR A 273 -5.81 -1.90 -8.49
C THR A 273 -5.86 -0.53 -7.81
N TRP A 274 -6.25 0.51 -8.55
CA TRP A 274 -6.25 1.88 -8.05
C TRP A 274 -7.23 2.07 -6.88
N LYS A 275 -8.36 1.34 -6.88
CA LYS A 275 -9.37 1.37 -5.82
C LYS A 275 -8.82 0.88 -4.50
N GLU A 276 -8.16 -0.27 -4.46
CA GLU A 276 -7.57 -0.83 -3.24
C GLU A 276 -6.47 0.09 -2.70
N THR A 277 -5.71 0.71 -3.61
CA THR A 277 -4.68 1.69 -3.24
C THR A 277 -5.30 2.95 -2.63
N ALA A 278 -6.40 3.45 -3.21
CA ALA A 278 -7.16 4.57 -2.68
C ALA A 278 -7.77 4.25 -1.31
N ASP A 279 -8.41 3.10 -1.14
CA ASP A 279 -8.99 2.65 0.14
C ASP A 279 -7.93 2.56 1.25
N HIS A 280 -6.75 2.04 0.93
CA HIS A 280 -5.62 2.01 1.87
C HIS A 280 -5.13 3.41 2.23
N ALA A 281 -5.00 4.32 1.25
CA ALA A 281 -4.60 5.70 1.48
C ALA A 281 -5.63 6.46 2.34
N ILE A 282 -6.92 6.30 2.05
CA ILE A 282 -8.04 6.90 2.79
C ILE A 282 -8.07 6.38 4.24
N THR A 283 -7.92 5.07 4.43
CA THR A 283 -7.90 4.49 5.78
C THR A 283 -6.74 5.02 6.62
N ASN A 284 -5.54 5.12 6.03
CA ASN A 284 -4.40 5.73 6.72
C ASN A 284 -4.62 7.22 7.02
N TYR A 285 -5.22 7.96 6.09
CA TYR A 285 -5.55 9.36 6.27
C TYR A 285 -6.54 9.58 7.43
N CYS A 286 -7.65 8.82 7.44
CA CYS A 286 -8.60 8.81 8.55
C CYS A 286 -7.95 8.41 9.88
N LYS A 287 -7.10 7.38 9.88
CA LYS A 287 -6.37 6.93 11.07
C LYS A 287 -5.49 8.02 11.66
N LYS A 288 -4.76 8.78 10.81
CA LYS A 288 -3.95 9.91 11.24
C LYS A 288 -4.79 10.95 11.99
N ILE A 289 -5.92 11.32 11.42
CA ILE A 289 -6.82 12.34 12.00
C ILE A 289 -7.47 11.85 13.29
N ILE A 290 -7.85 10.58 13.36
CA ILE A 290 -8.39 9.97 14.57
C ILE A 290 -7.34 10.03 15.70
N ILE A 291 -6.09 9.67 15.42
CA ILE A 291 -5.00 9.73 16.41
C ILE A 291 -4.82 11.17 16.91
N GLU A 292 -4.77 12.15 16.01
CA GLU A 292 -4.66 13.57 16.38
C GLU A 292 -5.83 13.99 17.29
N GLN A 293 -7.07 13.75 16.84
CA GLN A 293 -8.30 14.09 17.59
C GLN A 293 -8.42 13.36 18.94
N GLN A 294 -7.85 12.17 19.09
CA GLN A 294 -7.85 11.45 20.37
C GLN A 294 -6.91 12.09 21.41
N THR A 295 -5.87 12.80 20.95
CA THR A 295 -4.87 13.44 21.81
C THR A 295 -5.13 14.91 22.08
N MET A 296 -5.93 15.57 21.24
CA MET A 296 -6.28 16.98 21.36
C MET A 296 -7.43 17.21 22.34
N THR A 297 -7.38 18.36 23.00
CA THR A 297 -8.51 18.93 23.73
C THR A 297 -9.56 19.50 22.77
N PHE A 298 -10.77 19.72 23.27
CA PHE A 298 -11.87 20.28 22.48
C PHE A 298 -11.51 21.66 21.90
N ALA A 299 -10.86 22.52 22.69
CA ALA A 299 -10.43 23.83 22.23
C ALA A 299 -9.37 23.72 21.12
N GLU A 300 -8.43 22.79 21.22
CA GLU A 300 -7.44 22.52 20.16
C GLU A 300 -8.11 22.00 18.89
N ILE A 301 -9.10 21.10 19.01
CA ILE A 301 -9.87 20.59 17.86
C ILE A 301 -10.65 21.72 17.19
N LEU A 302 -11.30 22.60 17.94
CA LEU A 302 -12.01 23.75 17.36
C LEU A 302 -11.06 24.76 16.69
N ASN A 303 -9.82 24.87 17.15
CA ASN A 303 -8.80 25.70 16.51
C ASN A 303 -8.14 25.01 15.30
N SER A 304 -8.27 23.68 15.18
CA SER A 304 -7.82 22.94 14.01
C SER A 304 -8.75 23.20 12.82
N ASN A 305 -8.19 23.26 11.60
CA ASN A 305 -8.96 23.44 10.36
C ASN A 305 -9.61 22.11 9.89
N HIS A 306 -10.13 21.29 10.80
CA HIS A 306 -10.68 19.97 10.49
C HIS A 306 -12.19 19.96 10.23
N HIS A 307 -12.78 21.12 9.96
CA HIS A 307 -14.23 21.25 9.88
C HIS A 307 -14.85 21.06 8.49
N SER A 308 -16.17 20.94 8.48
CA SER A 308 -17.04 20.58 7.36
C SER A 308 -16.60 21.04 5.97
N ARG A 309 -16.73 20.08 5.05
CA ARG A 309 -16.41 20.09 3.62
C ARG A 309 -17.21 21.09 2.77
N THR A 310 -18.19 21.77 3.37
CA THR A 310 -19.01 22.81 2.74
C THR A 310 -18.80 24.19 3.38
N CYS A 311 -17.93 24.29 4.40
CA CYS A 311 -17.63 25.55 5.04
C CYS A 311 -16.90 26.49 4.08
N GLN A 312 -17.45 27.68 3.88
CA GLN A 312 -16.84 28.73 3.04
C GLN A 312 -15.80 29.58 3.78
N HIS A 313 -15.44 29.22 5.02
CA HIS A 313 -14.56 29.99 5.90
C HIS A 313 -14.91 31.49 5.93
N PRO A 314 -16.09 31.85 6.45
CA PRO A 314 -16.54 33.23 6.42
C PRO A 314 -15.56 34.13 7.19
N GLY A 315 -15.12 35.22 6.55
CA GLY A 315 -14.23 36.21 7.17
C GLY A 315 -14.89 36.99 8.32
N ASN A 316 -16.22 37.01 8.38
CA ASN A 316 -17.00 37.60 9.46
C ASN A 316 -18.04 36.60 9.96
N THR A 317 -17.98 36.27 11.26
CA THR A 317 -18.89 35.33 11.94
C THR A 317 -19.86 36.01 12.91
N ILE A 318 -19.78 37.34 13.08
CA ILE A 318 -20.43 38.07 14.19
C ILE A 318 -21.95 37.85 14.20
N ASP A 319 -22.61 37.90 13.04
CA ASP A 319 -24.08 37.75 12.99
C ASP A 319 -24.51 36.32 13.33
N GLY A 320 -23.75 35.31 12.90
CA GLY A 320 -24.00 33.92 13.30
C GLY A 320 -23.74 33.69 14.79
N GLU A 321 -22.74 34.33 15.37
CA GLU A 321 -22.48 34.30 16.81
C GLU A 321 -23.60 34.94 17.63
N ARG A 322 -24.12 36.10 17.18
CA ARG A 322 -25.28 36.76 17.79
C ARG A 322 -26.54 35.90 17.71
N TRP A 323 -26.74 35.23 16.58
CA TRP A 323 -27.84 34.30 16.42
C TRP A 323 -27.73 33.11 17.40
N LEU A 324 -26.51 32.59 17.64
CA LEU A 324 -26.28 31.56 18.65
C LEU A 324 -26.54 32.07 20.08
N ASP A 325 -26.20 33.32 20.40
CA ASP A 325 -26.57 33.95 21.67
C ASP A 325 -28.10 34.05 21.82
N GLN A 326 -28.80 34.49 20.78
CA GLN A 326 -30.25 34.56 20.74
C GLN A 326 -30.87 33.16 20.92
N LEU A 327 -30.34 32.13 20.26
CA LEU A 327 -30.78 30.74 20.41
C LEU A 327 -30.69 30.28 21.87
N MET A 328 -29.61 30.62 22.59
CA MET A 328 -29.51 30.30 24.02
C MET A 328 -30.51 31.09 24.86
N GLN A 329 -30.64 32.39 24.58
CA GLN A 329 -31.50 33.31 25.34
C GLN A 329 -32.97 32.92 25.26
N VAL A 330 -33.51 32.70 24.06
CA VAL A 330 -34.95 32.38 23.86
C VAL A 330 -35.34 31.02 24.43
N ASN A 331 -34.39 30.09 24.51
CA ASN A 331 -34.59 28.79 25.14
C ASN A 331 -34.30 28.79 26.65
N ASN A 332 -34.02 29.97 27.24
CA ASN A 332 -33.67 30.14 28.66
C ASN A 332 -32.50 29.24 29.11
N ILE A 333 -31.48 29.12 28.25
CA ILE A 333 -30.27 28.34 28.49
C ILE A 333 -29.13 29.28 28.85
N ASN A 334 -28.48 29.01 29.98
CA ASN A 334 -27.24 29.70 30.33
C ASN A 334 -26.11 29.24 29.39
N LYS A 335 -25.60 30.20 28.60
CA LYS A 335 -24.49 30.00 27.66
C LYS A 335 -23.24 29.41 28.33
N LYS A 336 -22.86 29.87 29.52
CA LYS A 336 -21.66 29.37 30.20
C LYS A 336 -21.83 27.91 30.62
N ASP A 337 -23.00 27.57 31.15
CA ASP A 337 -23.28 26.22 31.63
C ASP A 337 -23.28 25.20 30.48
N ILE A 338 -23.94 25.53 29.35
CA ILE A 338 -23.96 24.64 28.18
C ILE A 338 -22.57 24.45 27.57
N LEU A 339 -21.76 25.52 27.48
CA LEU A 339 -20.40 25.44 26.96
C LEU A 339 -19.46 24.66 27.89
N GLN A 340 -19.60 24.83 29.21
CA GLN A 340 -18.84 24.06 30.19
C GLN A 340 -19.20 22.57 30.13
N SER A 341 -20.49 22.24 30.12
CA SER A 341 -20.96 20.86 29.97
C SER A 341 -20.47 20.23 28.67
N LEU A 342 -20.53 20.96 27.56
CA LEU A 342 -20.00 20.48 26.29
C LEU A 342 -18.50 20.22 26.38
N THR A 343 -17.73 21.15 26.94
CA THR A 343 -16.27 21.00 27.12
C THR A 343 -15.93 19.76 27.94
N LEU A 344 -16.65 19.52 29.04
CA LEU A 344 -16.45 18.35 29.89
C LEU A 344 -16.73 17.03 29.16
N ILE A 345 -17.76 16.99 28.31
CA ILE A 345 -18.10 15.81 27.50
C ILE A 345 -17.07 15.59 26.40
N MET A 346 -16.76 16.62 25.61
CA MET A 346 -15.85 16.53 24.47
C MET A 346 -14.42 16.16 24.90
N ASN A 347 -13.97 16.67 26.05
CA ASN A 347 -12.68 16.30 26.66
C ASN A 347 -12.72 14.97 27.42
N LYS A 348 -13.86 14.25 27.43
CA LYS A 348 -14.03 12.98 28.16
C LYS A 348 -13.66 13.08 29.65
N SER A 349 -13.80 14.25 30.26
CA SER A 349 -13.22 14.55 31.58
C SER A 349 -13.98 13.95 32.75
N LEU A 350 -15.28 13.69 32.59
CA LEU A 350 -16.12 13.11 33.64
C LEU A 350 -16.14 11.60 33.56
N LYS A 351 -16.22 10.91 34.69
CA LYS A 351 -16.51 9.46 34.74
C LYS A 351 -18.03 9.26 34.81
N ARG A 352 -18.57 8.26 34.11
CA ARG A 352 -20.00 7.89 34.14
C ARG A 352 -20.99 8.93 33.60
N LYS A 353 -20.52 10.04 33.01
CA LYS A 353 -21.33 11.05 32.34
C LYS A 353 -20.66 11.45 31.05
N ASN A 354 -21.15 10.93 29.93
CA ASN A 354 -20.45 10.98 28.64
C ASN A 354 -21.35 11.41 27.48
N ALA A 355 -22.59 11.83 27.77
CA ALA A 355 -23.56 12.24 26.77
C ALA A 355 -24.03 13.68 26.95
N PHE A 356 -24.23 14.37 25.84
CA PHE A 356 -24.80 15.70 25.74
C PHE A 356 -26.08 15.61 24.89
N VAL A 357 -27.21 15.94 25.50
CA VAL A 357 -28.54 15.72 24.92
C VAL A 357 -29.26 17.05 24.78
N ILE A 358 -29.78 17.30 23.57
CA ILE A 358 -30.73 18.37 23.29
C ILE A 358 -32.09 17.73 22.98
N GLU A 359 -33.08 17.97 23.84
CA GLU A 359 -34.47 17.60 23.63
C GLU A 359 -35.29 18.80 23.14
N GLY A 360 -36.34 18.55 22.36
CA GLY A 360 -37.38 19.54 22.09
C GLY A 360 -38.07 19.32 20.75
N PRO A 361 -39.12 20.08 20.39
CA PRO A 361 -39.89 19.87 19.17
C PRO A 361 -39.05 19.90 17.88
N THR A 362 -39.62 19.42 16.78
CA THR A 362 -38.98 19.54 15.46
C THR A 362 -38.72 21.01 15.13
N THR A 363 -37.72 21.28 14.30
CA THR A 363 -37.39 22.64 13.82
C THR A 363 -36.93 23.66 14.88
N THR A 364 -36.54 23.23 16.08
CA THR A 364 -35.98 24.12 17.11
C THR A 364 -34.46 24.31 17.04
N GLY A 365 -33.81 23.86 15.96
CA GLY A 365 -32.37 24.06 15.75
C GLY A 365 -31.44 23.05 16.44
N LYS A 366 -31.97 21.98 17.07
CA LYS A 366 -31.18 20.95 17.77
C LYS A 366 -30.09 20.34 16.90
N THR A 367 -30.50 19.79 15.75
CA THR A 367 -29.61 19.15 14.78
C THR A 367 -28.60 20.14 14.18
N LEU A 368 -29.03 21.38 13.92
CA LEU A 368 -28.15 22.43 13.44
C LEU A 368 -27.02 22.66 14.46
N PHE A 369 -27.37 22.89 15.73
CA PHE A 369 -26.39 23.18 16.79
C PHE A 369 -25.37 22.04 16.99
N VAL A 370 -25.82 20.78 17.11
CA VAL A 370 -24.88 19.66 17.32
C VAL A 370 -23.99 19.41 16.10
N LYS A 371 -24.46 19.70 14.89
CA LYS A 371 -23.65 19.56 13.66
C LYS A 371 -22.51 20.57 13.62
N LEU A 372 -22.72 21.81 14.10
CA LEU A 372 -21.63 22.80 14.21
C LEU A 372 -20.46 22.32 15.08
N ILE A 373 -20.72 21.35 15.97
CA ILE A 373 -19.69 20.73 16.82
C ILE A 373 -19.16 19.46 16.13
N ALA A 374 -20.06 18.56 15.75
CA ALA A 374 -19.71 17.24 15.23
C ALA A 374 -18.91 17.27 13.94
N GLU A 375 -19.12 18.29 13.10
CA GLU A 375 -18.41 18.47 11.83
C GLU A 375 -16.89 18.70 11.97
N ASN A 376 -16.37 18.96 13.17
CA ASN A 376 -14.93 19.03 13.44
C ASN A 376 -14.31 17.63 13.71
N TYR A 377 -15.13 16.58 13.78
CA TYR A 377 -14.74 15.25 14.23
C TYR A 377 -14.97 14.20 13.14
N VAL A 378 -14.20 13.12 13.19
CA VAL A 378 -14.55 11.88 12.49
C VAL A 378 -15.62 11.16 13.31
N TYR A 379 -16.88 11.50 13.05
CA TYR A 379 -18.01 10.98 13.81
C TYR A 379 -18.70 9.78 13.16
N GLY A 380 -19.31 8.94 13.99
CA GLY A 380 -20.21 7.85 13.59
C GLY A 380 -21.65 8.17 13.96
N THR A 381 -22.60 7.58 13.24
CA THR A 381 -24.03 7.72 13.54
C THR A 381 -24.66 6.38 13.87
N VAL A 382 -25.63 6.41 14.80
CA VAL A 382 -26.43 5.24 15.17
C VAL A 382 -27.78 5.34 14.46
N GLN A 383 -28.17 4.28 13.74
CA GLN A 383 -29.43 4.24 13.01
C GLN A 383 -30.62 4.06 13.97
N ARG A 384 -31.76 4.68 13.63
CA ARG A 384 -33.01 4.59 14.42
C ARG A 384 -33.57 3.18 14.53
N SER A 385 -33.25 2.32 13.56
CA SER A 385 -33.69 0.92 13.49
C SER A 385 -32.87 -0.02 14.39
N GLY A 386 -32.12 0.51 15.37
CA GLY A 386 -31.16 -0.24 16.18
C GLY A 386 -31.73 -1.49 16.85
N ASP A 387 -33.02 -1.48 17.20
CA ASP A 387 -33.69 -2.63 17.82
C ASP A 387 -33.80 -3.85 16.88
N HIS A 388 -33.67 -3.67 15.57
CA HIS A 388 -33.77 -4.76 14.59
C HIS A 388 -32.44 -5.46 14.33
N SER A 389 -31.32 -4.95 14.85
CA SER A 389 -30.00 -5.50 14.56
C SER A 389 -29.01 -5.28 15.69
N GLN A 390 -28.36 -6.37 16.10
CA GLN A 390 -27.23 -6.35 17.05
C GLN A 390 -26.01 -5.53 16.57
N PHE A 391 -25.98 -5.12 15.30
CA PHE A 391 -24.85 -4.37 14.69
C PHE A 391 -25.05 -2.85 14.72
N PHE A 392 -26.00 -2.33 15.51
CA PHE A 392 -26.42 -0.92 15.49
C PHE A 392 -25.32 0.07 15.91
N LEU A 393 -24.30 -0.39 16.66
CA LEU A 393 -23.16 0.41 17.11
C LEU A 393 -21.90 0.27 16.24
N MET A 394 -21.89 -0.65 15.27
CA MET A 394 -20.71 -0.95 14.44
C MET A 394 -20.14 0.30 13.73
N ASN A 395 -21.01 1.26 13.39
CA ASN A 395 -20.62 2.53 12.76
C ASN A 395 -19.82 3.47 13.68
N LEU A 396 -19.76 3.20 14.98
CA LEU A 396 -18.99 3.97 15.96
C LEU A 396 -17.53 3.51 16.06
N LEU A 397 -17.18 2.34 15.48
CA LEU A 397 -15.79 1.87 15.45
C LEU A 397 -14.91 2.80 14.62
N ASN A 398 -13.68 3.01 15.10
CA ASN A 398 -12.71 3.91 14.46
C ASN A 398 -13.26 5.34 14.28
N LYS A 399 -14.03 5.83 15.25
CA LYS A 399 -14.54 7.21 15.31
C LYS A 399 -14.01 7.92 16.55
N THR A 400 -14.18 9.23 16.60
CA THR A 400 -13.79 10.07 17.74
C THR A 400 -14.99 10.70 18.44
N LEU A 401 -16.17 10.64 17.82
CA LEU A 401 -17.43 11.19 18.31
C LEU A 401 -18.60 10.30 17.86
N ALA A 402 -19.60 10.14 18.72
CA ALA A 402 -20.88 9.55 18.36
C ALA A 402 -21.94 10.65 18.22
N LEU A 403 -22.61 10.71 17.06
CA LEU A 403 -23.74 11.61 16.81
C LEU A 403 -25.01 10.79 16.63
N MET A 404 -26.03 11.05 17.44
CA MET A 404 -27.29 10.30 17.41
C MET A 404 -28.47 11.25 17.21
N GLU A 405 -29.13 11.11 16.06
CA GLU A 405 -30.32 11.91 15.72
C GLU A 405 -31.60 11.08 15.88
N GLU A 406 -32.33 11.37 16.95
CA GLU A 406 -33.52 10.65 17.42
C GLU A 406 -33.22 9.17 17.71
N PRO A 407 -32.27 8.85 18.61
CA PRO A 407 -32.01 7.45 18.96
C PRO A 407 -33.24 6.84 19.62
N ARG A 408 -33.52 5.60 19.25
CA ARG A 408 -34.55 4.79 19.92
C ARG A 408 -33.85 3.85 20.89
N ILE A 409 -33.94 4.16 22.18
CA ILE A 409 -33.44 3.32 23.26
C ILE A 409 -34.61 2.49 23.78
N THR A 410 -34.51 1.17 23.67
CA THR A 410 -35.54 0.24 24.16
C THR A 410 -34.98 -0.62 25.28
N GLN A 411 -35.85 -1.38 25.94
CA GLN A 411 -35.43 -2.30 27.00
C GLN A 411 -34.41 -3.36 26.54
N LEU A 412 -34.35 -3.66 25.24
CA LEU A 412 -33.37 -4.59 24.66
C LEU A 412 -31.98 -3.96 24.55
N THR A 413 -31.91 -2.68 24.16
CA THR A 413 -30.65 -1.98 23.88
C THR A 413 -30.16 -1.13 25.06
N VAL A 414 -30.96 -0.98 26.12
CA VAL A 414 -30.71 -0.05 27.22
C VAL A 414 -29.38 -0.29 27.95
N ASN A 415 -28.93 -1.54 28.06
CA ASN A 415 -27.67 -1.85 28.73
C ASN A 415 -26.46 -1.39 27.91
N ASP A 416 -26.47 -1.58 26.59
CA ASP A 416 -25.42 -1.06 25.70
C ASP A 416 -25.37 0.47 25.74
N PHE A 417 -26.55 1.12 25.77
CA PHE A 417 -26.61 2.57 25.95
C PHE A 417 -26.11 3.02 27.32
N LYS A 418 -26.34 2.26 28.41
CA LYS A 418 -25.75 2.59 29.72
C LYS A 418 -24.22 2.54 29.69
N GLU A 419 -23.62 1.59 28.99
CA GLU A 419 -22.16 1.52 28.84
C GLU A 419 -21.64 2.67 27.98
N LEU A 420 -22.25 2.91 26.81
CA LEU A 420 -21.88 3.96 25.87
C LEU A 420 -22.00 5.38 26.47
N LEU A 421 -23.15 5.69 27.06
CA LEU A 421 -23.41 7.00 27.69
C LEU A 421 -22.66 7.13 29.03
N GLY A 422 -22.26 6.02 29.65
CA GLY A 422 -21.36 6.00 30.79
C GLY A 422 -19.90 6.28 30.41
N GLY A 423 -19.54 6.03 29.14
CA GLY A 423 -18.19 6.15 28.63
C GLY A 423 -17.28 4.98 29.00
N ASN A 424 -17.86 3.82 29.31
CA ASN A 424 -17.11 2.60 29.56
C ASN A 424 -16.81 1.91 28.22
N PRO A 425 -15.59 1.38 28.03
CA PRO A 425 -15.33 0.51 26.88
C PRO A 425 -16.12 -0.81 27.01
N PHE A 426 -16.68 -1.30 25.90
CA PHE A 426 -17.40 -2.58 25.85
C PHE A 426 -17.29 -3.21 24.46
N ASP A 427 -17.55 -4.52 24.35
CA ASP A 427 -17.44 -5.25 23.08
C ASP A 427 -18.75 -5.12 22.30
N ILE A 428 -18.65 -4.91 20.99
CA ILE A 428 -19.80 -4.80 20.10
C ILE A 428 -19.69 -5.75 18.92
N HIS A 429 -20.84 -6.19 18.43
CA HIS A 429 -20.91 -7.09 17.29
C HIS A 429 -20.59 -6.38 15.98
N VAL A 430 -19.77 -7.02 15.15
CA VAL A 430 -19.36 -6.56 13.81
C VAL A 430 -19.78 -7.59 12.77
N LYS A 431 -20.31 -7.14 11.63
CA LYS A 431 -20.75 -8.05 10.56
C LYS A 431 -19.56 -8.79 9.95
N HIS A 432 -19.69 -10.12 9.82
CA HIS A 432 -18.72 -11.00 9.17
C HIS A 432 -17.32 -11.00 9.81
N GLN A 433 -17.18 -10.49 11.03
CA GLN A 433 -15.92 -10.42 11.76
C GLN A 433 -16.17 -10.73 13.24
N LYS A 434 -15.09 -10.84 14.02
CA LYS A 434 -15.19 -11.02 15.47
C LYS A 434 -15.68 -9.72 16.10
N ASP A 435 -16.20 -9.84 17.32
CA ASP A 435 -16.57 -8.69 18.13
C ASP A 435 -15.36 -7.77 18.33
N GLU A 436 -15.61 -6.46 18.29
CA GLU A 436 -14.58 -5.45 18.46
C GLU A 436 -14.86 -4.60 19.70
N ARG A 437 -13.79 -4.18 20.35
CA ARG A 437 -13.86 -3.30 21.52
C ARG A 437 -14.21 -1.88 21.07
N LEU A 438 -15.35 -1.36 21.49
CA LEU A 438 -15.68 0.05 21.35
C LEU A 438 -15.10 0.84 22.52
N ASP A 439 -14.15 1.73 22.21
CA ASP A 439 -13.58 2.65 23.19
C ASP A 439 -14.51 3.82 23.51
N ARG A 440 -14.15 4.58 24.55
CA ARG A 440 -14.92 5.74 25.00
C ARG A 440 -14.98 6.84 23.92
N LEU A 441 -16.19 7.24 23.55
CA LEU A 441 -16.49 8.34 22.63
C LEU A 441 -17.42 9.36 23.30
N PRO A 442 -17.19 10.69 23.23
CA PRO A 442 -18.25 11.66 23.53
C PRO A 442 -19.49 11.37 22.69
N VAL A 443 -20.67 11.53 23.28
CA VAL A 443 -21.95 11.27 22.61
C VAL A 443 -22.78 12.54 22.55
N LEU A 444 -23.11 12.99 21.33
CA LEU A 444 -24.05 14.07 21.09
C LEU A 444 -25.39 13.49 20.62
N ILE A 445 -26.47 13.91 21.26
CA ILE A 445 -27.81 13.40 21.00
C ILE A 445 -28.78 14.55 20.75
N THR A 446 -29.59 14.42 19.72
CA THR A 446 -30.78 15.27 19.53
C THR A 446 -32.02 14.39 19.51
N THR A 447 -33.08 14.79 20.21
CA THR A 447 -34.33 14.00 20.28
C THR A 447 -35.55 14.89 20.39
N ASN A 448 -36.68 14.48 19.81
CA ASN A 448 -37.95 15.20 19.93
C ASN A 448 -38.73 14.82 21.17
N ASN A 449 -38.60 13.56 21.57
CA ASN A 449 -39.22 13.02 22.78
C ASN A 449 -38.15 12.77 23.83
N ARG A 450 -38.56 12.68 25.09
CA ARG A 450 -37.70 12.26 26.19
C ARG A 450 -36.89 11.03 25.80
N LEU A 451 -35.57 11.10 25.98
CA LEU A 451 -34.63 10.06 25.57
C LEU A 451 -34.99 8.67 26.13
N THR A 452 -35.64 8.65 27.29
CA THR A 452 -36.03 7.46 28.04
C THR A 452 -37.48 7.01 27.78
N TYR A 453 -38.11 7.44 26.68
CA TYR A 453 -39.54 7.20 26.43
C TYR A 453 -39.93 5.71 26.38
N TYR A 454 -39.04 4.82 25.91
CA TYR A 454 -39.31 3.38 25.75
C TYR A 454 -38.60 2.49 26.78
N VAL A 455 -38.12 3.05 27.89
CA VAL A 455 -37.41 2.29 28.94
C VAL A 455 -38.12 2.40 30.29
N LEU A 456 -37.95 1.38 31.13
CA LEU A 456 -38.51 1.36 32.48
C LEU A 456 -37.86 2.42 33.39
N ASP A 457 -38.57 2.88 34.41
CA ASP A 457 -38.17 4.03 35.25
C ASP A 457 -36.79 3.89 35.92
N SER A 458 -36.42 2.68 36.37
CA SER A 458 -35.11 2.45 36.98
C SER A 458 -33.98 2.67 35.98
N ASP A 459 -34.16 2.19 34.75
CA ASP A 459 -33.19 2.34 33.68
C ASP A 459 -33.20 3.74 33.09
N ALA A 460 -34.38 4.38 33.04
CA ALA A 460 -34.53 5.77 32.66
C ALA A 460 -33.67 6.69 33.55
N LYS A 461 -33.73 6.52 34.87
CA LYS A 461 -32.89 7.27 35.82
C LYS A 461 -31.41 7.06 35.54
N ALA A 462 -30.99 5.81 35.33
CA ALA A 462 -29.62 5.47 35.02
C ALA A 462 -29.13 6.16 33.72
N ILE A 463 -29.95 6.17 32.66
CA ILE A 463 -29.62 6.87 31.41
C ILE A 463 -29.49 8.37 31.64
N LEU A 464 -30.43 8.99 32.36
CA LEU A 464 -30.43 10.44 32.58
C LEU A 464 -29.24 10.92 33.42
N GLU A 465 -28.80 10.15 34.42
CA GLU A 465 -27.60 10.46 35.22
C GLU A 465 -26.31 10.54 34.38
N ARG A 466 -26.29 9.84 33.24
CA ARG A 466 -25.15 9.80 32.29
C ARG A 466 -25.16 10.96 31.28
N CYS A 467 -26.19 11.81 31.31
CA CYS A 467 -26.44 12.85 30.32
C CYS A 467 -26.39 14.27 30.91
N PHE A 468 -25.80 15.21 30.19
CA PHE A 468 -26.21 16.62 30.28
C PHE A 468 -27.43 16.82 29.39
N TYR A 469 -28.42 17.53 29.91
CA TYR A 469 -29.74 17.61 29.29
C TYR A 469 -30.16 19.06 29.12
N TYR A 470 -30.48 19.45 27.89
CA TYR A 470 -30.92 20.81 27.53
C TYR A 470 -32.18 20.74 26.67
N ASN A 471 -33.06 21.74 26.79
CA ASN A 471 -34.32 21.79 26.08
C ASN A 471 -34.34 22.97 25.10
N PHE A 472 -34.56 22.69 23.82
CA PHE A 472 -34.81 23.71 22.79
C PHE A 472 -36.30 23.71 22.46
N THR A 473 -37.02 24.69 22.98
CA THR A 473 -38.49 24.82 22.87
C THR A 473 -38.92 25.77 21.77
N VAL A 474 -38.09 26.76 21.41
CA VAL A 474 -38.45 27.80 20.44
C VAL A 474 -38.11 27.36 19.02
N LYS A 475 -39.08 27.54 18.10
CA LYS A 475 -38.94 27.16 16.68
C LYS A 475 -38.06 28.17 15.94
N VAL A 476 -37.14 27.66 15.12
CA VAL A 476 -36.36 28.48 14.18
C VAL A 476 -37.28 29.01 13.06
N GLY A 477 -37.14 30.29 12.73
CA GLY A 477 -38.01 31.03 11.83
C GLY A 477 -39.26 31.63 12.52
N SER A 478 -39.32 31.61 13.85
CA SER A 478 -40.35 32.33 14.63
C SER A 478 -39.97 33.80 14.83
N GLU A 479 -40.89 34.61 15.34
CA GLU A 479 -40.61 36.02 15.68
C GLU A 479 -39.51 36.14 16.75
N GLU A 480 -39.48 35.24 17.72
CA GLU A 480 -38.49 35.21 18.80
C GLU A 480 -37.13 34.68 18.33
N LEU A 481 -37.13 33.73 17.39
CA LEU A 481 -35.93 33.12 16.84
C LEU A 481 -36.03 33.05 15.31
N PRO A 482 -35.60 34.10 14.59
CA PRO A 482 -35.64 34.13 13.13
C PRO A 482 -34.69 33.07 12.54
N GLU A 483 -34.80 32.87 11.23
CA GLU A 483 -33.84 32.02 10.51
C GLU A 483 -32.41 32.53 10.69
N PRO A 484 -31.40 31.64 10.72
CA PRO A 484 -30.01 32.05 10.77
C PRO A 484 -29.68 33.05 9.64
N PRO A 485 -28.87 34.08 9.92
CA PRO A 485 -28.55 35.11 8.93
C PRO A 485 -27.72 34.58 7.75
N CYS A 486 -27.12 33.40 7.91
CA CYS A 486 -26.35 32.71 6.89
C CYS A 486 -26.33 31.20 7.19
N GLN A 487 -25.74 30.42 6.28
CA GLN A 487 -25.45 29.02 6.54
C GLN A 487 -24.38 28.91 7.63
N LEU A 488 -24.81 28.64 8.86
CA LEU A 488 -23.91 28.44 9.99
C LEU A 488 -22.98 27.25 9.72
N CYS A 489 -21.76 27.37 10.20
CA CYS A 489 -20.72 26.37 10.11
C CYS A 489 -19.87 26.42 11.38
N THR A 490 -19.01 25.43 11.55
CA THR A 490 -18.08 25.29 12.68
C THR A 490 -17.27 26.57 12.99
N CYS A 491 -16.93 27.41 12.00
CA CYS A 491 -16.21 28.66 12.22
C CYS A 491 -16.99 29.63 13.12
N HIS A 492 -18.32 29.70 12.93
CA HIS A 492 -19.20 30.50 13.77
C HIS A 492 -19.20 29.95 15.20
N PHE A 493 -19.35 28.63 15.34
CA PHE A 493 -19.37 27.98 16.65
C PHE A 493 -18.02 28.12 17.36
N ARG A 494 -16.89 27.96 16.67
CA ARG A 494 -15.53 28.16 17.20
C ARG A 494 -15.40 29.57 17.79
N ASN A 495 -15.70 30.61 17.01
CA ASN A 495 -15.56 31.99 17.50
C ASN A 495 -16.52 32.28 18.65
N TRP A 496 -17.75 31.77 18.56
CA TRP A 496 -18.74 31.85 19.63
C TRP A 496 -18.26 31.17 20.92
N TYR A 497 -17.65 29.98 20.83
CA TYR A 497 -17.09 29.23 21.95
C TYR A 497 -15.87 29.94 22.56
N MET A 498 -14.90 30.32 21.74
CA MET A 498 -13.61 30.88 22.18
C MET A 498 -13.74 32.23 22.88
N LYS A 499 -14.73 33.05 22.52
CA LYS A 499 -14.99 34.34 23.20
C LYS A 499 -15.55 34.21 24.62
N ASN A 500 -15.91 32.99 25.04
CA ASN A 500 -16.66 32.74 26.28
C ASN A 500 -16.01 31.70 27.19
N LEU A 501 -14.83 31.21 26.81
CA LEU A 501 -13.82 30.70 27.74
C LEU A 501 -13.11 31.89 28.39
#